data_AF-A0A967D0P7-F1
#
_entry.id   AF-A0A967D0P7-F1
#
_cell.length_a   1.000
_cell.length_b   1.000
_cell.length_c   1.000
_cell.angle_alpha   90.00
_cell.angle_beta   90.00
_cell.angle_gamma   90.00
#
_symmetry.space_group_name_H-M   'P 1'
#
loop_
_entity.id
_entity.type
_entity.pdbx_description
1 polymer ?
#
loop_
_entity_poly.entity_id
_entity_poly.type
_entity_poly.pdbx_seq_one_letter_code
_entity_poly.pdbx_strand_id
1 'polypeptide(L)'
;MNTFGFDDAVGLMLLPLAIGPAGARLSLDRLLWRRSSPVAPQVSATVAIRLIQIHLCVVYFFSGAGKLFGASWWEGTALWGAVANSQYRTLDLTFLAWHPLLTNALTLGTLFWEFSYPALIWSRLTRRLVLAMAVLVHLGIGLAMGMMEFGLAMIVANMAFLPPGLGLPSQPPSPVSSPPQK
;
A
#
# COMPACT_ATOMS: atom_id res chain seq x y z
N MET A 1 -19.63 11.50 9.06
CA MET A 1 -19.34 11.34 7.62
C MET A 1 -18.03 10.55 7.55
N ASN A 2 -18.10 9.23 7.44
CA ASN A 2 -16.90 8.41 7.23
C ASN A 2 -16.64 8.41 5.73
N THR A 3 -15.51 8.96 5.30
CA THR A 3 -15.14 9.00 3.88
C THR A 3 -14.70 7.60 3.43
N PHE A 4 -15.63 6.74 3.02
CA PHE A 4 -15.37 5.46 2.30
C PHE A 4 -14.12 4.65 2.73
N GLY A 5 -13.83 4.57 4.03
CA GLY A 5 -12.65 3.87 4.57
C GLY A 5 -11.30 4.59 4.44
N PHE A 6 -11.24 5.80 3.87
CA PHE A 6 -10.05 6.65 3.84
C PHE A 6 -9.62 7.07 5.26
N ASP A 7 -10.56 7.56 6.07
CA ASP A 7 -10.28 7.97 7.46
C ASP A 7 -9.69 6.80 8.27
N ASP A 8 -10.21 5.58 8.05
CA ASP A 8 -9.72 4.36 8.68
C ASP A 8 -8.31 3.99 8.20
N ALA A 9 -8.06 4.07 6.89
CA ALA A 9 -6.75 3.81 6.29
C ALA A 9 -5.68 4.80 6.80
N VAL A 10 -6.04 6.09 6.88
CA VAL A 10 -5.16 7.14 7.41
C VAL A 10 -4.92 6.95 8.91
N GLY A 11 -5.97 6.67 9.70
CA GLY A 11 -5.84 6.40 11.13
C GLY A 11 -4.88 5.25 11.43
N LEU A 12 -4.95 4.18 10.62
CA LEU A 12 -4.08 3.02 10.71
C LEU A 12 -2.60 3.33 10.38
N MET A 13 -2.33 4.34 9.55
CA MET A 13 -0.96 4.80 9.28
C MET A 13 -0.46 5.83 10.30
N LEU A 14 -1.32 6.71 10.78
CA LEU A 14 -0.95 7.80 11.69
C LEU A 14 -0.47 7.28 13.05
N LEU A 15 -1.10 6.23 13.58
CA LEU A 15 -0.73 5.69 14.90
C LEU A 15 0.71 5.13 14.92
N PRO A 16 1.15 4.28 13.96
CA PRO A 16 2.55 3.90 13.85
C PRO A 16 3.50 5.08 13.55
N LEU A 17 3.07 6.06 12.75
CA LEU A 17 3.88 7.24 12.43
C LEU A 17 4.09 8.16 13.63
N ALA A 18 3.15 8.22 14.57
CA ALA A 18 3.31 8.95 15.83
C ALA A 18 4.35 8.28 16.76
N ILE A 19 4.48 6.96 16.68
CA ILE A 19 5.48 6.17 17.44
C ILE A 19 6.86 6.24 16.76
N GLY A 20 6.86 6.26 15.43
CA GLY A 20 8.08 6.30 14.62
C GLY A 20 8.68 7.70 14.49
N PRO A 21 9.99 7.82 14.27
CA PRO A 21 10.66 9.10 14.05
C PRO A 21 10.47 9.57 12.59
N ALA A 22 9.22 9.66 12.13
CA ALA A 22 8.89 9.98 10.73
C ALA A 22 9.52 11.32 10.28
N GLY A 23 9.64 12.28 11.20
CA GLY A 23 10.27 13.57 10.96
C GLY A 23 11.80 13.60 10.97
N ALA A 24 12.48 12.49 11.28
CA ALA A 24 13.94 12.49 11.41
C ALA A 24 14.65 12.71 10.06
N ARG A 25 14.06 12.25 8.94
CA ARG A 25 14.70 12.30 7.62
C ARG A 25 14.06 13.29 6.65
N LEU A 26 12.73 13.30 6.54
CA LEU A 26 11.97 14.13 5.60
C LEU A 26 10.90 14.93 6.38
N SER A 27 11.32 15.94 7.15
CA SER A 27 10.40 16.91 7.77
C SER A 27 10.61 18.31 7.22
N LEU A 28 9.52 19.07 7.13
CA LEU A 28 9.58 20.50 6.82
C LEU A 28 10.42 21.24 7.87
N ASP A 29 10.33 20.87 9.15
CA ASP A 29 11.16 21.43 10.22
C ASP A 29 12.66 21.26 9.93
N ARG A 30 13.10 20.09 9.45
CA ARG A 30 14.49 19.86 9.10
C ARG A 30 14.95 20.70 7.91
N LEU A 31 14.07 20.87 6.91
CA LEU A 31 14.34 21.69 5.73
C LEU A 31 14.44 23.18 6.10
N LEU A 32 13.49 23.67 6.91
CA LEU A 32 13.41 25.05 7.37
C LEU A 32 14.56 25.39 8.34
N TRP A 33 14.93 24.47 9.22
CA TRP A 33 16.03 24.68 10.18
C TRP A 33 17.40 24.16 9.71
N ARG A 34 17.54 23.70 8.45
CA ARG A 34 18.78 23.16 7.86
C ARG A 34 19.56 22.21 8.79
N ARG A 35 18.86 21.35 9.54
CA ARG A 35 19.54 20.37 10.42
C ARG A 35 20.12 19.23 9.57
N SER A 36 21.44 19.25 9.35
CA SER A 36 22.16 18.23 8.56
C SER A 36 22.74 17.08 9.39
N SER A 37 22.22 16.80 10.58
CA SER A 37 22.73 15.69 11.39
C SER A 37 22.44 14.33 10.72
N PRO A 38 23.43 13.42 10.67
CA PRO A 38 23.20 12.05 10.21
C PRO A 38 22.16 11.36 11.11
N VAL A 39 21.17 10.74 10.50
CA VAL A 39 20.10 10.02 11.22
C VAL A 39 20.57 8.59 11.41
N ALA A 40 20.91 8.22 12.65
CA ALA A 40 21.19 6.84 13.00
C ALA A 40 19.94 5.97 12.80
N PRO A 41 20.08 4.68 12.42
CA PRO A 41 18.96 3.75 12.37
C PRO A 41 18.28 3.67 13.74
N GLN A 42 16.98 3.93 13.80
CA GLN A 42 16.22 3.90 15.06
C GLN A 42 15.31 2.67 15.12
N VAL A 43 15.29 2.00 16.28
CA VAL A 43 14.43 0.83 16.53
C VAL A 43 12.95 1.21 16.37
N SER A 44 12.57 2.40 16.83
CA SER A 44 11.21 2.96 16.70
C SER A 44 10.74 3.04 15.24
N ALA A 45 11.63 3.38 14.30
CA ALA A 45 11.30 3.41 12.87
C ALA A 45 11.01 2.00 12.33
N THR A 46 11.81 1.02 12.73
CA THR A 46 11.58 -0.38 12.36
C THR A 46 10.26 -0.89 12.94
N VAL A 47 9.97 -0.59 14.20
CA VAL A 47 8.71 -0.98 14.86
C VAL A 47 7.51 -0.35 14.15
N ALA A 48 7.55 0.96 13.87
CA ALA A 48 6.49 1.66 13.15
C ALA A 48 6.21 1.04 11.77
N ILE A 49 7.26 0.76 10.99
CA ILE A 49 7.13 0.11 9.67
C ILE A 49 6.53 -1.30 9.81
N ARG A 50 6.98 -2.10 10.78
CA ARG A 50 6.44 -3.45 11.02
C ARG A 50 4.98 -3.41 11.43
N LEU A 51 4.58 -2.44 12.24
CA LEU A 51 3.17 -2.24 12.61
C LEU A 51 2.31 -1.92 11.39
N ILE A 52 2.76 -1.02 10.50
CA ILE A 52 2.04 -0.73 9.23
C ILE A 52 1.92 -1.99 8.37
N GLN A 53 3.00 -2.76 8.25
CA GLN A 53 3.01 -4.01 7.48
C GLN A 53 1.99 -5.03 8.02
N ILE A 54 1.95 -5.24 9.34
CA ILE A 54 1.00 -6.15 9.98
C ILE A 54 -0.43 -5.67 9.77
N HIS A 55 -0.68 -4.38 9.99
CA HIS A 55 -2.00 -3.79 9.79
C HIS A 55 -2.49 -3.95 8.35
N LEU A 56 -1.63 -3.75 7.35
CA LEU A 56 -1.98 -4.02 5.96
C LEU A 56 -2.34 -5.48 5.73
N CYS A 57 -1.54 -6.42 6.26
CA CYS A 57 -1.85 -7.85 6.15
C CYS A 57 -3.24 -8.16 6.72
N VAL A 58 -3.60 -7.56 7.86
CA VAL A 58 -4.93 -7.71 8.48
C VAL A 58 -6.02 -7.14 7.58
N VAL A 59 -5.86 -5.91 7.08
CA VAL A 59 -6.85 -5.26 6.20
C VAL A 59 -7.10 -6.08 4.93
N TYR A 60 -6.05 -6.49 4.22
CA TYR A 60 -6.21 -7.31 3.02
C TYR A 60 -6.79 -8.68 3.31
N PHE A 61 -6.37 -9.33 4.40
CA PHE A 61 -6.89 -10.63 4.78
C PHE A 61 -8.39 -10.59 5.04
N PHE A 62 -8.86 -9.66 5.88
CA PHE A 62 -10.28 -9.54 6.20
C PHE A 62 -11.10 -9.05 5.00
N SER A 63 -10.54 -8.18 4.17
CA SER A 63 -11.15 -7.78 2.90
C SER A 63 -11.35 -8.99 1.98
N GLY A 64 -10.30 -9.79 1.73
CA GLY A 64 -10.37 -10.99 0.90
C GLY A 64 -11.26 -12.08 1.50
N ALA A 65 -11.19 -12.30 2.82
CA ALA A 65 -12.04 -13.24 3.53
C ALA A 65 -13.53 -12.85 3.45
N GLY A 66 -13.86 -11.56 3.60
CA GLY A 66 -15.22 -11.07 3.41
C GLY A 66 -15.74 -11.34 2.00
N LYS A 67 -14.87 -11.16 0.99
CA LYS A 67 -15.19 -11.47 -0.42
C LYS A 67 -15.37 -12.97 -0.68
N LEU A 68 -14.65 -13.85 0.01
CA LEU A 68 -14.83 -15.32 -0.10
C LEU A 68 -16.25 -15.77 0.28
N PHE A 69 -16.95 -15.05 1.15
CA PHE A 69 -18.33 -15.36 1.52
C PHE A 69 -19.38 -14.74 0.59
N GLY A 70 -18.99 -13.91 -0.37
CA GLY A 70 -19.92 -13.26 -1.30
C GLY A 70 -20.13 -14.07 -2.58
N ALA A 71 -21.38 -14.43 -2.89
CA ALA A 71 -21.71 -15.21 -4.09
C ALA A 71 -21.25 -14.53 -5.40
N SER A 72 -21.39 -13.20 -5.50
CA SER A 72 -20.99 -12.43 -6.68
C SER A 72 -19.49 -12.51 -7.02
N TRP A 73 -18.64 -12.81 -6.03
CA TRP A 73 -17.21 -13.00 -6.25
C TRP A 73 -16.92 -14.33 -6.93
N TRP A 74 -17.60 -15.40 -6.51
CA TRP A 74 -17.50 -16.72 -7.11
C TRP A 74 -18.13 -16.79 -8.50
N GLU A 75 -19.23 -16.07 -8.70
CA GLU A 75 -19.87 -15.89 -10.01
C GLU A 75 -19.05 -14.99 -10.95
N GLY A 76 -18.05 -14.27 -10.42
CA GLY A 76 -17.18 -13.36 -11.18
C GLY A 76 -17.89 -12.09 -11.67
N THR A 77 -19.01 -11.72 -11.04
CA THR A 77 -19.82 -10.55 -11.41
C THR A 77 -19.54 -9.35 -10.52
N ALA A 78 -18.83 -9.53 -9.39
CA ALA A 78 -18.62 -8.48 -8.41
C ALA A 78 -17.89 -7.24 -8.98
N LEU A 79 -16.87 -7.41 -9.83
CA LEU A 79 -16.17 -6.28 -10.45
C LEU A 79 -17.10 -5.46 -11.35
N TRP A 80 -17.93 -6.14 -12.16
CA TRP A 80 -18.91 -5.44 -12.99
C TRP A 80 -19.93 -4.71 -12.13
N GLY A 81 -20.41 -5.33 -11.05
CA GLY A 81 -21.31 -4.66 -10.10
C GLY A 81 -20.71 -3.38 -9.49
N ALA A 82 -19.41 -3.39 -9.19
CA ALA A 82 -18.71 -2.21 -8.67
C ALA A 82 -18.55 -1.11 -9.74
N VAL A 83 -18.10 -1.49 -10.95
CA VAL A 83 -17.81 -0.56 -12.05
C VAL A 83 -19.10 -0.01 -12.71
N ALA A 84 -20.16 -0.80 -12.71
CA ALA A 84 -21.45 -0.40 -13.27
C ALA A 84 -22.29 0.44 -12.31
N ASN A 85 -21.85 0.61 -11.06
CA ASN A 85 -22.58 1.38 -10.07
C ASN A 85 -22.55 2.88 -10.41
N SER A 86 -23.71 3.44 -10.72
CA SER A 86 -23.85 4.84 -11.11
C SER A 86 -23.46 5.84 -10.01
N GLN A 87 -23.45 5.42 -8.74
CA GLN A 87 -23.03 6.28 -7.62
C GLN A 87 -21.51 6.44 -7.54
N TYR A 88 -20.74 5.46 -8.05
CA TYR A 88 -19.28 5.44 -8.00
C TYR A 88 -18.67 5.27 -9.39
N ARG A 89 -19.26 5.91 -10.41
CA ARG A 89 -18.73 5.83 -11.78
C ARG A 89 -18.08 7.15 -12.17
N THR A 90 -16.75 7.18 -12.15
CA THR A 90 -15.95 8.32 -12.63
C THR A 90 -15.46 8.10 -14.06
N LEU A 91 -15.00 6.88 -14.38
CA LEU A 91 -14.65 6.48 -15.75
C LEU A 91 -15.72 5.57 -16.34
N ASP A 92 -16.03 5.78 -17.61
CA ASP A 92 -16.89 4.87 -18.34
C ASP A 92 -16.11 3.63 -18.79
N LEU A 93 -16.26 2.55 -18.01
CA LEU A 93 -15.70 1.23 -18.29
C LEU A 93 -16.77 0.26 -18.79
N THR A 94 -17.87 0.76 -19.37
CA THR A 94 -18.96 -0.07 -19.91
C THR A 94 -18.47 -1.08 -20.95
N PHE A 95 -17.30 -0.85 -21.58
CA PHE A 95 -16.70 -1.81 -22.49
C PHE A 95 -16.44 -3.20 -21.85
N LEU A 96 -16.25 -3.28 -20.52
CA LEU A 96 -16.11 -4.54 -19.78
C LEU A 96 -17.34 -5.45 -19.90
N ALA A 97 -18.53 -4.88 -20.16
CA ALA A 97 -19.76 -5.65 -20.40
C ALA A 97 -19.63 -6.58 -21.61
N TRP A 98 -18.84 -6.19 -22.61
CA TRP A 98 -18.61 -6.99 -23.82
C TRP A 98 -17.55 -8.08 -23.61
N HIS A 99 -16.85 -8.07 -22.49
CA HIS A 99 -15.79 -9.03 -22.15
C HIS A 99 -16.05 -9.71 -20.80
N PRO A 100 -17.11 -10.54 -20.67
CA PRO A 100 -17.49 -11.17 -19.40
C PRO A 100 -16.39 -12.08 -18.85
N LEU A 101 -15.63 -12.76 -19.71
CA LEU A 101 -14.48 -13.58 -19.29
C LEU A 101 -13.37 -12.75 -18.64
N LEU A 102 -13.09 -11.55 -19.18
CA LEU A 102 -12.11 -10.63 -18.60
C LEU A 102 -12.57 -10.13 -17.23
N THR A 103 -13.83 -9.71 -17.13
CA THR A 103 -14.43 -9.26 -15.87
C THR A 103 -14.41 -10.34 -14.79
N ASN A 104 -14.75 -11.59 -15.17
CA ASN A 104 -14.70 -12.73 -14.26
C ASN A 104 -13.25 -13.00 -13.80
N ALA A 105 -12.29 -13.04 -14.72
CA ALA A 105 -10.87 -13.24 -14.40
C ALA A 105 -10.32 -12.15 -13.48
N LEU A 106 -10.68 -10.88 -13.70
CA LEU A 106 -10.28 -9.77 -12.84
C LEU A 106 -10.94 -9.85 -11.45
N THR A 107 -12.22 -10.28 -11.39
CA THR A 107 -12.95 -10.46 -10.12
C THR A 107 -12.30 -11.53 -9.26
N LEU A 108 -12.11 -12.73 -9.82
CA LEU A 108 -11.46 -13.83 -9.13
C LEU A 108 -9.98 -13.52 -8.83
N GLY A 109 -9.28 -12.89 -9.77
CA GLY A 109 -7.90 -12.45 -9.59
C GLY A 109 -7.75 -11.51 -8.39
N THR A 110 -8.65 -10.55 -8.24
CA THR A 110 -8.69 -9.63 -7.08
C THR A 110 -8.96 -10.39 -5.79
N LEU A 111 -9.95 -11.31 -5.79
CA LEU A 111 -10.29 -12.14 -4.63
C LEU A 111 -9.08 -12.96 -4.14
N PHE A 112 -8.48 -13.74 -5.03
CA PHE A 112 -7.33 -14.59 -4.67
C PHE A 112 -6.12 -13.75 -4.27
N TRP A 113 -5.87 -12.64 -4.97
CA TRP A 113 -4.78 -11.74 -4.63
C TRP A 113 -4.94 -11.13 -3.24
N GLU A 114 -6.10 -10.58 -2.89
CA GLU A 114 -6.32 -9.99 -1.56
C GLU A 114 -6.20 -11.03 -0.44
N PHE A 115 -6.79 -12.21 -0.63
CA PHE A 115 -6.74 -13.28 0.37
C PHE A 115 -5.32 -13.84 0.56
N SER A 116 -4.55 -13.98 -0.53
CA SER A 116 -3.17 -14.48 -0.49
C SER A 116 -2.13 -13.40 -0.17
N TYR A 117 -2.49 -12.12 -0.24
CA TYR A 117 -1.63 -10.97 0.07
C TYR A 117 -0.76 -11.16 1.32
N PRO A 118 -1.31 -11.47 2.52
CA PRO A 118 -0.52 -11.57 3.75
C PRO A 118 0.51 -12.70 3.71
N ALA A 119 0.32 -13.73 2.89
CA ALA A 119 1.29 -14.81 2.72
C ALA A 119 2.34 -14.46 1.66
N LEU A 120 1.91 -13.90 0.52
CA LEU A 120 2.78 -13.64 -0.64
C LEU A 120 3.69 -12.42 -0.47
N ILE A 121 3.32 -11.43 0.34
CA ILE A 121 4.08 -10.18 0.47
C ILE A 121 5.47 -10.36 1.09
N TRP A 122 5.69 -11.43 1.87
CA TRP A 122 6.95 -11.66 2.58
C TRP A 122 8.05 -12.27 1.71
N SER A 123 7.70 -12.95 0.62
CA SER A 123 8.69 -13.53 -0.29
C SER A 123 9.27 -12.49 -1.23
N ARG A 124 10.60 -12.49 -1.40
CA ARG A 124 11.32 -11.47 -2.17
C ARG A 124 10.89 -11.41 -3.64
N LEU A 125 10.52 -12.55 -4.22
CA LEU A 125 10.11 -12.68 -5.62
C LEU A 125 8.68 -12.17 -5.82
N THR A 126 7.74 -12.67 -5.02
CA THR A 126 6.31 -12.36 -5.11
C THR A 126 6.00 -10.95 -4.65
N ARG A 127 6.77 -10.40 -3.69
CA ARG A 127 6.57 -9.03 -3.18
C ARG A 127 6.47 -7.98 -4.28
N ARG A 128 7.31 -8.05 -5.32
CA ARG A 128 7.28 -7.08 -6.42
C ARG A 128 5.97 -7.16 -7.20
N LEU A 129 5.51 -8.38 -7.48
CA LEU A 129 4.25 -8.63 -8.18
C LEU A 129 3.06 -8.20 -7.32
N VAL A 130 3.06 -8.53 -6.03
CA VAL A 130 1.99 -8.17 -5.09
C VAL A 130 1.88 -6.65 -4.95
N LEU A 131 3.00 -5.94 -4.83
CA LEU A 131 2.99 -4.47 -4.77
C LEU A 131 2.57 -3.82 -6.09
N ALA A 132 2.98 -4.37 -7.24
CA ALA A 132 2.53 -3.89 -8.54
C ALA A 132 1.00 -4.05 -8.69
N MET A 133 0.47 -5.21 -8.29
CA MET A 133 -0.97 -5.45 -8.26
C MET A 133 -1.70 -4.52 -7.29
N ALA A 134 -1.12 -4.23 -6.10
CA ALA A 134 -1.69 -3.27 -5.17
C ALA A 134 -1.84 -1.89 -5.82
N VAL A 135 -0.80 -1.42 -6.52
CA VAL A 135 -0.84 -0.14 -7.24
C VAL A 135 -1.92 -0.17 -8.31
N LEU A 136 -1.98 -1.22 -9.14
CA LEU A 136 -2.97 -1.33 -10.21
C LEU A 136 -4.41 -1.34 -9.69
N VAL A 137 -4.69 -2.12 -8.65
CA VAL A 137 -6.04 -2.23 -8.05
C VAL A 137 -6.45 -0.90 -7.44
N HIS A 138 -5.60 -0.28 -6.61
CA HIS A 138 -5.93 0.96 -5.91
C HIS A 138 -5.99 2.17 -6.83
N LEU A 139 -5.15 2.22 -7.87
CA LEU A 139 -5.24 3.25 -8.90
C LEU A 139 -6.49 3.05 -9.77
N GLY A 140 -6.83 1.80 -10.09
CA GLY A 140 -8.07 1.46 -10.78
C GLY A 140 -9.29 1.90 -9.99
N ILE A 141 -9.34 1.62 -8.68
CA ILE A 141 -10.40 2.10 -7.78
C ILE A 141 -10.42 3.63 -7.74
N GLY A 142 -9.26 4.28 -7.55
CA GLY A 142 -9.18 5.74 -7.46
C GLY A 142 -9.67 6.45 -8.72
N LEU A 143 -9.25 5.96 -9.90
CA LEU A 143 -9.61 6.56 -11.18
C LEU A 143 -11.02 6.17 -11.65
N ALA A 144 -11.38 4.89 -11.56
CA ALA A 144 -12.66 4.42 -12.08
C ALA A 144 -13.82 4.74 -11.13
N MET A 145 -13.58 4.67 -9.81
CA MET A 145 -14.62 4.82 -8.79
C MET A 145 -14.63 6.17 -8.08
N GLY A 146 -13.69 7.07 -8.40
CA GLY A 146 -13.60 8.40 -7.82
C GLY A 146 -13.12 8.42 -6.37
N MET A 147 -12.59 7.30 -5.87
CA MET A 147 -12.08 7.16 -4.50
C MET A 147 -10.56 7.36 -4.48
N MET A 148 -10.10 8.49 -4.99
CA MET A 148 -8.67 8.76 -5.20
C MET A 148 -7.91 8.83 -3.87
N GLU A 149 -8.50 9.47 -2.85
CA GLU A 149 -7.91 9.62 -1.53
C GLU A 149 -7.63 8.25 -0.90
N PHE A 150 -8.61 7.34 -0.96
CA PHE A 150 -8.46 5.97 -0.48
C PHE A 150 -7.39 5.21 -1.27
N GLY A 151 -7.42 5.28 -2.60
CA GLY A 151 -6.45 4.59 -3.46
C GLY A 151 -5.02 5.04 -3.18
N LEU A 152 -4.79 6.36 -3.08
CA LEU A 152 -3.48 6.93 -2.76
C LEU A 152 -3.02 6.55 -1.34
N ALA A 153 -3.90 6.60 -0.35
CA ALA A 153 -3.59 6.18 1.01
C ALA A 153 -3.10 4.72 1.04
N MET A 154 -3.82 3.81 0.38
CA MET A 154 -3.44 2.40 0.32
C MET A 154 -2.12 2.18 -0.44
N ILE A 155 -1.86 2.93 -1.51
CA ILE A 155 -0.57 2.88 -2.23
C ILE A 155 0.57 3.32 -1.31
N VAL A 156 0.42 4.43 -0.59
CA VAL A 156 1.41 4.94 0.35
C VAL A 156 1.67 3.93 1.47
N ALA A 157 0.63 3.33 2.04
CA ALA A 157 0.78 2.30 3.06
C ALA A 157 1.62 1.11 2.54
N ASN A 158 1.35 0.66 1.30
CA ASN A 158 2.06 -0.46 0.67
C ASN A 158 3.57 -0.17 0.48
N MET A 159 3.97 1.10 0.38
CA MET A 159 5.39 1.48 0.29
C MET A 159 6.19 1.04 1.53
N ALA A 160 5.54 0.76 2.67
CA ALA A 160 6.18 0.21 3.85
C ALA A 160 6.89 -1.15 3.60
N PHE A 161 6.53 -1.86 2.53
CA PHE A 161 7.17 -3.14 2.15
C PHE A 161 8.36 -2.97 1.17
N LEU A 162 8.61 -1.76 0.67
CA LEU A 162 9.73 -1.51 -0.24
C LEU A 162 11.08 -1.64 0.49
N PRO A 163 12.10 -2.25 -0.15
CA PRO A 163 13.44 -2.32 0.42
C PRO A 163 14.06 -0.91 0.55
N PRO A 164 14.87 -0.64 1.61
CA PRO A 164 15.44 0.69 1.92
C PRO A 164 16.38 1.36 0.89
N GLY A 165 16.44 0.93 -0.37
CA GLY A 165 17.39 1.42 -1.38
C GLY A 165 16.80 1.93 -2.69
N LEU A 166 15.47 1.87 -2.88
CA LEU A 166 14.82 2.18 -4.17
C LEU A 166 14.56 3.69 -4.40
N GLY A 167 15.37 4.59 -3.83
CA GLY A 167 15.12 6.03 -3.97
C GLY A 167 16.14 6.97 -3.34
N LEU A 168 17.33 6.48 -2.96
CA LEU A 168 18.38 7.31 -2.39
C LEU A 168 19.70 7.05 -3.10
N PRO A 169 20.46 8.09 -3.48
CA PRO A 169 21.85 7.92 -3.90
C PRO A 169 22.58 7.15 -2.81
N SER A 170 23.33 6.12 -3.20
CA SER A 170 24.20 5.35 -2.30
C SER A 170 25.00 6.30 -1.43
N GLN A 171 24.81 6.24 -0.11
CA GLN A 171 25.72 6.90 0.82
C GLN A 171 27.13 6.36 0.52
N PRO A 172 28.14 7.21 0.24
CA PRO A 172 29.50 6.73 0.07
C PRO A 172 29.95 6.04 1.35
N PRO A 173 30.77 4.98 1.24
CA PRO A 173 31.27 4.25 2.39
C PRO A 173 31.95 5.21 3.36
N SER A 174 31.60 5.14 4.64
CA SER A 174 32.26 5.92 5.69
C SER A 174 33.76 5.60 5.71
N PRO A 175 34.65 6.60 5.77
CA PRO A 175 36.08 6.35 5.84
C PRO A 175 36.38 5.53 7.09
N VAL A 176 37.04 4.39 6.89
CA VAL A 176 37.56 3.55 7.97
C VAL A 176 38.52 4.41 8.79
N SER A 177 38.17 4.70 10.04
CA SER A 177 39.06 5.36 10.98
C SER A 177 40.30 4.48 11.17
N SER A 178 41.43 4.89 10.61
CA SER A 178 42.73 4.27 10.87
C SER A 178 43.04 4.34 12.37
N PRO A 179 43.53 3.26 12.99
CA PRO A 179 43.87 3.27 14.41
C PRO A 179 44.98 4.31 14.69
N PRO A 180 44.99 4.92 15.89
CA PRO A 180 46.02 5.88 16.25
C PRO A 180 47.40 5.22 16.16
N GLN A 181 48.27 5.75 15.29
CA GLN A 181 49.69 5.40 15.32
C GLN A 181 50.28 5.92 16.64
N LYS A 182 50.95 5.01 17.35
CA LYS A 182 51.63 5.26 18.63
C LYS A 182 52.74 6.30 18.49
#